data_AF-A0A2K8T867-F1
#
_entry.id   AF-A0A2K8T867-F1
#
_cell.length_a   1.000
_cell.length_b   1.000
_cell.length_c   1.000
_cell.angle_alpha   90.00
_cell.angle_beta   90.00
_cell.angle_gamma   90.00
#
_symmetry.space_group_name_H-M   'P 1'
#
loop_
_entity.id
_entity.type
_entity.pdbx_description
1 polymer ?
#
loop_
_entity_poly.entity_id
_entity_poly.type
_entity_poly.pdbx_seq_one_letter_code
_entity_poly.pdbx_strand_id
1 'polypeptide(L)'
;MAWEAKEGSQGQLAQRFKISLSFVRNLLRQHRTNGQIEAKRRGGYQKPTIQNEDLSIIQSLVEEKNDLLLRELCDRYAERTGISVSITTMHRAVEKLGLRVKKKVFMPVSKIPHECKS
;
A
#
# COMPACT_ATOMS: atom_id res chain seq x y z
N MET A 1 -5.92 -25.90 -28.84
CA MET A 1 -4.77 -25.13 -29.39
C MET A 1 -4.18 -25.83 -30.61
N ALA A 2 -3.67 -25.12 -31.63
CA ALA A 2 -3.06 -25.74 -32.82
C ALA A 2 -1.90 -26.73 -32.49
N TRP A 3 -1.22 -26.52 -31.36
CA TRP A 3 -0.24 -27.47 -30.82
C TRP A 3 -0.86 -28.80 -30.35
N GLU A 4 -2.02 -28.76 -29.70
CA GLU A 4 -2.73 -29.96 -29.20
C GLU A 4 -3.34 -30.75 -30.34
N ALA A 5 -3.83 -30.05 -31.36
CA ALA A 5 -4.31 -30.64 -32.61
C ALA A 5 -3.16 -31.16 -33.50
N LYS A 6 -1.90 -31.07 -33.04
CA LYS A 6 -0.69 -31.54 -33.73
C LYS A 6 -0.57 -30.97 -35.16
N GLU A 7 -1.00 -29.73 -35.36
CA GLU A 7 -1.04 -29.05 -36.67
C GLU A 7 0.35 -28.62 -37.21
N GLY A 8 1.45 -29.10 -36.61
CA GLY A 8 2.82 -28.83 -37.05
C GLY A 8 3.82 -28.72 -35.90
N SER A 9 5.09 -28.52 -36.27
CA SER A 9 6.18 -28.24 -35.33
C SER A 9 6.04 -26.85 -34.69
N GLN A 10 6.69 -26.63 -33.54
CA GLN A 10 6.68 -25.31 -32.87
C GLN A 10 7.16 -24.17 -33.78
N GLY A 11 8.11 -24.45 -34.69
CA GLY A 11 8.60 -23.47 -35.67
C GLY A 11 7.55 -23.13 -36.74
N GLN A 12 6.83 -24.13 -37.25
CA GLN A 12 5.74 -23.93 -38.21
C GLN A 12 4.60 -23.13 -37.57
N LEU A 13 4.28 -23.41 -36.30
CA LEU A 13 3.29 -22.63 -35.54
C LEU A 13 3.77 -21.18 -35.35
N ALA A 14 5.05 -20.96 -35.02
CA ALA A 14 5.61 -19.62 -34.88
C ALA A 14 5.47 -18.80 -36.18
N GLN A 15 5.78 -19.41 -37.32
CA GLN A 15 5.64 -18.76 -38.64
C GLN A 15 4.17 -18.50 -39.01
N ARG A 16 3.28 -19.49 -38.80
CA ARG A 16 1.84 -19.36 -39.09
C ARG A 16 1.19 -18.22 -38.30
N PHE A 17 1.52 -18.11 -37.02
CA PHE A 17 0.97 -17.08 -36.13
C PHE A 17 1.80 -15.78 -36.10
N LYS A 18 2.90 -15.70 -36.88
CA LYS A 18 3.80 -14.53 -36.95
C LYS A 18 4.31 -14.07 -35.58
N ILE A 19 4.68 -15.04 -34.75
CA ILE A 19 5.21 -14.86 -33.39
C ILE A 19 6.60 -15.47 -33.28
N SER A 20 7.35 -15.10 -32.25
CA SER A 20 8.67 -15.70 -32.01
C SER A 20 8.55 -17.15 -31.55
N LEU A 21 9.54 -17.97 -31.92
CA LEU A 21 9.66 -19.35 -31.42
C LEU A 21 9.78 -19.40 -29.89
N SER A 22 10.42 -18.39 -29.29
CA SER A 22 10.52 -18.26 -27.83
C SER A 22 9.15 -18.04 -27.17
N PHE A 23 8.25 -17.28 -27.80
CA PHE A 23 6.88 -17.11 -27.31
C PHE A 23 6.11 -18.44 -27.35
N VAL A 24 6.16 -19.18 -28.45
CA VAL A 24 5.54 -20.52 -28.56
C VAL A 24 6.05 -21.45 -27.46
N ARG A 25 7.37 -21.52 -27.27
CA ARG A 25 7.98 -22.36 -26.21
C ARG A 25 7.54 -21.94 -24.80
N ASN A 26 7.53 -20.63 -24.52
CA ASN A 26 7.09 -20.11 -23.23
C ASN A 26 5.62 -20.42 -22.94
N LEU A 27 4.76 -20.24 -23.95
CA LEU A 27 3.33 -20.53 -23.86
C LEU A 27 3.08 -22.02 -23.58
N LEU A 28 3.77 -22.90 -24.30
CA LEU A 28 3.66 -24.35 -24.09
C LEU A 28 4.21 -24.80 -22.74
N ARG A 29 5.31 -24.18 -22.26
CA ARG A 29 5.83 -24.44 -20.91
C ARG A 29 4.78 -24.07 -19.87
N GLN A 30 4.21 -22.86 -19.96
CA GLN A 30 3.17 -22.39 -19.03
C GLN A 30 1.94 -23.32 -19.04
N HIS A 31 1.50 -23.73 -20.22
CA HIS A 31 0.37 -24.64 -20.37
C HIS A 31 0.62 -26.00 -19.69
N ARG A 32 1.82 -26.58 -19.85
CA ARG A 32 2.17 -27.85 -19.19
C ARG A 32 2.26 -27.73 -17.66
N THR A 33 2.75 -26.60 -17.15
CA THR A 33 2.92 -26.41 -15.71
C THR A 33 1.61 -26.06 -15.00
N ASN A 34 0.79 -25.17 -15.59
CA ASN A 34 -0.36 -24.57 -14.91
C ASN A 34 -1.70 -24.99 -15.51
N GLY A 35 -1.72 -25.71 -16.65
CA GLY A 35 -2.94 -26.04 -17.39
C GLY A 35 -3.66 -24.83 -18.00
N GLN A 36 -3.06 -23.64 -17.93
CA GLN A 36 -3.69 -22.37 -18.29
C GLN A 36 -2.90 -21.66 -19.39
N ILE A 37 -3.64 -21.09 -20.34
CA ILE A 37 -3.13 -20.32 -21.48
C ILE A 37 -3.29 -18.81 -21.24
N GLU A 38 -4.11 -18.45 -20.24
CA GLU A 38 -4.33 -17.08 -19.76
C GLU A 38 -3.00 -16.35 -19.52
N ALA A 39 -2.96 -15.08 -19.94
CA ALA A 39 -1.82 -14.23 -19.67
C ALA A 39 -1.61 -14.11 -18.16
N LYS A 40 -0.36 -14.17 -17.71
CA LYS A 40 -0.05 -13.89 -16.30
C LYS A 40 -0.52 -12.48 -15.96
N ARG A 41 -1.09 -12.32 -14.77
CA ARG A 41 -1.46 -11.00 -14.23
C ARG A 41 -0.24 -10.08 -14.35
N ARG A 42 -0.39 -9.01 -15.13
CA ARG A 42 0.66 -8.00 -15.28
C ARG A 42 0.76 -7.17 -14.01
N GLY A 43 1.96 -7.11 -13.43
CA GLY A 43 2.28 -6.24 -12.31
C GLY A 43 1.64 -6.65 -10.98
N GLY A 44 1.80 -5.77 -10.01
CA GLY A 44 1.32 -5.88 -8.64
C GLY A 44 1.97 -4.78 -7.81
N TYR A 45 1.28 -4.29 -6.78
CA TYR A 45 1.89 -3.42 -5.79
C TYR A 45 2.56 -4.30 -4.72
N GLN A 46 3.74 -3.89 -4.25
CA GLN A 46 4.27 -4.39 -2.99
C GLN A 46 3.23 -4.14 -1.89
N LYS A 47 3.00 -5.15 -1.06
CA LYS A 47 2.09 -5.02 0.07
C LYS A 47 2.59 -3.87 0.97
N PRO A 48 1.72 -2.94 1.41
CA PRO A 48 2.14 -1.85 2.30
C PRO A 48 2.77 -2.40 3.58
N THR A 49 3.75 -1.70 4.16
CA THR A 49 4.36 -2.15 5.42
C THR A 49 3.36 -2.12 6.58
N ILE A 50 2.50 -1.10 6.61
CA ILE A 50 1.38 -0.98 7.57
C ILE A 50 0.13 -1.48 6.86
N GLN A 51 -0.39 -2.63 7.30
CA GLN A 51 -1.61 -3.19 6.74
C GLN A 51 -2.86 -2.58 7.40
N ASN A 52 -4.05 -2.92 6.90
CA ASN A 52 -5.30 -2.41 7.47
C ASN A 52 -5.50 -2.86 8.92
N GLU A 53 -5.05 -4.07 9.23
CA GLU A 53 -5.16 -4.69 10.54
C GLU A 53 -4.33 -3.91 11.58
N ASP A 54 -3.16 -3.40 11.15
CA ASP A 54 -2.23 -2.62 11.99
C ASP A 54 -2.72 -1.18 12.25
N LEU A 55 -3.71 -0.70 11.49
CA LEU A 55 -4.25 0.65 11.68
C LEU A 55 -4.92 0.80 13.05
N SER A 56 -5.47 -0.28 13.60
CA SER A 56 -6.07 -0.30 14.95
C SER A 56 -5.06 -0.01 16.06
N ILE A 57 -3.81 -0.46 15.89
CA ILE A 57 -2.70 -0.21 16.82
C ILE A 57 -2.32 1.26 16.77
N ILE A 58 -2.21 1.83 15.56
CA ILE A 58 -1.89 3.25 15.37
C ILE A 58 -2.99 4.12 15.97
N GLN A 59 -4.26 3.76 15.77
CA GLN A 59 -5.39 4.47 16.36
C GLN A 59 -5.32 4.46 17.89
N SER A 60 -5.10 3.29 18.50
CA SER A 60 -4.95 3.15 19.96
C SER A 60 -3.81 4.01 20.51
N LEU A 61 -2.67 4.07 19.82
CA LEU A 61 -1.52 4.88 20.22
C LEU A 61 -1.83 6.38 20.18
N VAL A 62 -2.59 6.83 19.18
CA VAL A 62 -3.01 8.24 19.05
C VAL A 62 -4.07 8.60 20.09
N GLU A 63 -4.99 7.67 20.41
CA GLU A 63 -6.00 7.86 21.46
C GLU A 63 -5.38 7.92 22.86
N GLU A 64 -4.34 7.13 23.14
CA GLU A 64 -3.57 7.19 24.40
C GLU A 64 -2.92 8.56 24.60
N LYS A 65 -2.36 9.14 23.54
CA LYS A 65 -1.70 10.46 23.59
C LYS A 65 -1.84 11.21 22.26
N ASN A 66 -2.80 12.15 22.22
CA ASN A 66 -3.13 12.91 21.01
C ASN A 66 -2.03 13.89 20.55
N ASP A 67 -1.21 14.40 21.47
CA ASP A 67 -0.15 15.38 21.18
C ASP A 67 1.19 14.72 20.75
N LEU A 68 1.16 13.51 20.17
CA LEU A 68 2.36 12.81 19.68
C LEU A 68 2.84 13.37 18.33
N LEU A 69 4.16 13.55 18.19
CA LEU A 69 4.78 13.83 16.89
C LEU A 69 4.82 12.55 16.04
N LEU A 70 4.78 12.68 14.70
CA LEU A 70 4.83 11.52 13.79
C LEU A 70 6.07 10.64 14.01
N ARG A 71 7.21 11.24 14.38
CA ARG A 71 8.44 10.50 14.69
C ARG A 71 8.28 9.65 15.95
N GLU A 72 7.72 10.22 17.00
CA GLU A 72 7.45 9.50 18.25
C GLU A 72 6.42 8.39 18.02
N LEU A 73 5.46 8.61 17.12
CA LEU A 73 4.50 7.60 16.72
C LEU A 73 5.16 6.44 15.96
N CYS A 74 6.13 6.71 15.08
CA CYS A 74 6.95 5.66 14.45
C CYS A 74 7.70 4.84 15.49
N ASP A 75 8.35 5.50 16.46
CA ASP A 75 9.14 4.84 17.50
C ASP A 75 8.25 3.94 18.37
N ARG A 76 7.11 4.45 18.86
CA ARG A 76 6.13 3.67 19.62
C ARG A 76 5.51 2.52 18.82
N TYR A 77 5.25 2.74 17.53
CA TYR A 77 4.75 1.68 16.66
C TYR A 77 5.77 0.55 16.52
N ALA A 78 7.06 0.89 16.37
CA ALA A 78 8.14 -0.09 16.32
C ALA A 78 8.29 -0.83 17.66
N GLU A 79 8.15 -0.16 18.80
CA GLU A 79 8.15 -0.79 20.13
C GLU A 79 7.00 -1.81 20.30
N ARG A 80 5.82 -1.50 19.76
CA ARG A 80 4.63 -2.38 19.89
C ARG A 80 4.61 -3.54 18.90
N THR A 81 5.08 -3.32 17.66
CA THR A 81 4.94 -4.29 16.55
C THR A 81 6.25 -4.95 16.13
N GLY A 82 7.39 -4.40 16.54
CA GLY A 82 8.72 -4.78 16.05
C GLY A 82 9.05 -4.24 14.65
N ILE A 83 8.15 -3.47 14.02
CA ILE A 83 8.30 -2.99 12.65
C ILE A 83 8.67 -1.51 12.64
N SER A 84 9.85 -1.18 12.14
CA SER A 84 10.25 0.21 11.91
C SER A 84 9.70 0.73 10.59
N VAL A 85 9.11 1.93 10.63
CA VAL A 85 8.50 2.59 9.47
C VAL A 85 8.96 4.03 9.35
N SER A 86 9.09 4.52 8.12
CA SER A 86 9.42 5.92 7.87
C SER A 86 8.29 6.86 8.28
N ILE A 87 8.63 8.13 8.55
CA ILE A 87 7.65 9.19 8.86
C ILE A 87 6.61 9.33 7.75
N THR A 88 6.99 9.20 6.48
CA THR A 88 6.05 9.32 5.35
C THR A 88 5.10 8.11 5.27
N THR A 89 5.58 6.92 5.61
CA THR A 89 4.73 5.71 5.75
C THR A 89 3.72 5.91 6.87
N MET A 90 4.16 6.39 8.03
CA MET A 90 3.30 6.68 9.17
C MET A 90 2.26 7.76 8.85
N HIS A 91 2.67 8.85 8.19
CA HIS A 91 1.75 9.91 7.74
C HIS A 91 0.62 9.34 6.87
N ARG A 92 0.95 8.51 5.88
CA ARG A 92 -0.07 7.87 5.01
C ARG A 92 -1.02 6.96 5.79
N ALA A 93 -0.52 6.27 6.83
CA ALA A 93 -1.37 5.45 7.69
C ALA A 93 -2.32 6.28 8.56
N VAL A 94 -1.84 7.37 9.14
CA VAL A 94 -2.65 8.32 9.93
C VAL A 94 -3.69 9.01 9.04
N GLU A 95 -3.32 9.42 7.83
CA GLU A 95 -4.23 10.01 6.84
C GLU A 95 -5.35 9.02 6.45
N LYS A 96 -5.01 7.75 6.27
CA LYS A 96 -5.98 6.68 5.97
C LYS A 96 -6.97 6.43 7.12
N LEU A 97 -6.55 6.64 8.37
CA LEU A 97 -7.44 6.60 9.55
C LEU A 97 -8.35 7.84 9.65
N GLY A 98 -8.14 8.87 8.81
CA GLY A 98 -8.93 10.11 8.86
C GLY A 98 -8.73 10.93 10.14
N LEU A 99 -7.69 10.63 10.92
CA LEU A 99 -7.39 11.33 12.16
C LEU A 99 -6.94 12.75 11.85
N ARG A 100 -7.75 13.73 12.28
CA ARG A 100 -7.43 15.16 12.16
C ARG A 100 -7.02 15.70 13.52
N VAL A 101 -6.00 16.55 13.53
CA VAL A 101 -5.59 17.28 14.73
C VAL A 101 -6.78 18.12 15.22
N LYS A 102 -7.17 17.94 16.48
CA LYS A 102 -8.14 18.83 17.12
C LYS A 102 -7.50 20.21 17.25
N LYS A 103 -8.03 21.21 16.53
CA LYS A 103 -7.55 22.59 16.66
C LYS A 103 -7.78 23.08 18.09
N LYS A 104 -6.71 23.46 18.79
CA LYS A 104 -6.79 24.28 20.01
C LYS A 104 -7.05 25.72 19.55
N VAL A 105 -8.22 26.26 19.85
CA VAL A 105 -8.54 27.67 19.52
C VAL A 105 -7.67 28.54 20.42
N PHE A 106 -6.64 29.16 19.85
CA PHE A 106 -5.83 30.13 20.55
C PHE A 106 -6.61 31.45 20.58
N MET A 107 -7.46 31.66 21.60
CA MET A 107 -8.07 32.96 21.81
C MET A 107 -7.05 33.88 22.47
N PRO A 108 -6.65 35.01 21.85
CA PRO A 108 -5.85 36.01 22.55
C PRO A 108 -6.67 36.55 23.72
N VAL A 109 -6.03 36.72 24.88
CA VAL A 109 -6.65 37.40 26.03
C VAL A 109 -7.13 38.77 25.58
N SER A 110 -8.43 39.01 25.62
CA SER A 110 -9.01 40.32 25.31
C SER A 110 -8.52 41.33 26.36
N LYS A 111 -7.74 42.32 25.94
CA LYS A 111 -7.40 43.48 26.76
C LYS A 111 -8.64 44.37 26.89
N ILE A 112 -9.55 44.04 27.80
CA ILE A 112 -10.60 44.96 28.22
C ILE A 112 -10.06 45.64 29.49
N PRO A 113 -9.64 46.92 29.44
CA PRO A 113 -9.40 47.66 30.67
C PRO A 113 -10.74 47.79 31.40
N HIS A 114 -10.81 47.30 32.65
CA HIS A 114 -11.90 47.63 33.56
C HIS A 114 -11.77 49.12 33.89
N GLU A 115 -12.60 49.98 33.27
CA GLU A 115 -12.83 51.32 33.79
C GLU A 115 -13.70 51.21 35.05
N CYS A 116 -13.06 51.29 36.23
CA CYS A 116 -13.74 51.61 37.46
C CYS A 116 -14.08 53.10 37.46
N LYS A 117 -15.35 53.46 37.31
CA LYS A 117 -15.84 54.81 37.60
C LYS A 117 -16.22 54.90 39.08
N SER A 118 -15.71 55.93 39.74
CA SER A 118 -15.94 56.33 41.13
C SER A 118 -17.37 56.79 41.40
#